data_AF-J4T8K9-F1
#
_entry.id   AF-J4T8K9-F1
#
_cell.length_a   1.000
_cell.length_b   1.000
_cell.length_c   1.000
_cell.angle_alpha   90.00
_cell.angle_beta   90.00
_cell.angle_gamma   90.00
#
_symmetry.space_group_name_H-M   'P 1'
#
loop_
_entity.id
_entity.type
_entity.pdbx_description
1 polymer ?
#
loop_
_entity_poly.entity_id
_entity_poly.type
_entity_poly.pdbx_seq_one_letter_code
_entity_poly.pdbx_strand_id
1 'polypeptide(L)'
;MTLSDPRKHLLDLLGSVAAYNDKGYQWIPHDAAQVALYRDRVQQEILQLTTEIGEQAFSADLLDMLKSGMAARDDSGDAYLLAKSELW
;
A
#
# COMPACT_ATOMS: atom_id res chain seq x y z
N MET A 1 0.04 18.40 16.03
CA MET A 1 0.08 17.12 15.30
C MET A 1 0.31 17.51 13.85
N THR A 2 1.56 17.44 13.36
CA THR A 2 1.83 17.70 11.94
C THR A 2 1.14 16.59 11.17
N LEU A 3 0.07 16.92 10.45
CA LEU A 3 -0.56 16.00 9.51
C LEU A 3 0.54 15.57 8.54
N SER A 4 0.99 14.33 8.66
CA SER A 4 1.93 13.71 7.73
C SER A 4 1.31 13.78 6.33
N ASP A 5 2.07 14.24 5.34
CA ASP A 5 1.63 14.31 3.95
C ASP A 5 1.06 12.93 3.52
N PRO A 6 -0.23 12.85 3.12
CA PRO A 6 -0.85 11.56 2.81
C PRO A 6 -0.18 10.88 1.60
N ARG A 7 0.44 11.63 0.68
CA ARG A 7 1.21 11.04 -0.44
C ARG A 7 2.47 10.36 0.06
N LYS A 8 3.18 11.01 0.99
CA LYS A 8 4.33 10.42 1.67
C LYS A 8 3.94 9.18 2.44
N HIS A 9 2.83 9.26 3.16
CA HIS A 9 2.34 8.13 3.93
C HIS A 9 1.99 6.94 3.02
N LEU A 10 1.32 7.18 1.90
CA LEU A 10 1.00 6.14 0.93
C LEU A 10 2.28 5.47 0.39
N LEU A 11 3.31 6.25 0.00
CA LEU A 11 4.57 5.65 -0.46
C LEU A 11 5.28 4.82 0.60
N ASP A 12 5.37 5.34 1.83
CA ASP A 12 6.05 4.65 2.92
C ASP A 12 5.30 3.35 3.28
N LEU A 13 3.95 3.35 3.21
CA LEU A 13 3.11 2.17 3.40
C LEU A 13 3.32 1.13 2.29
N LEU A 14 3.22 1.52 1.02
CA LEU A 14 3.38 0.62 -0.13
C LEU A 14 4.76 -0.05 -0.12
N GLY A 15 5.82 0.71 0.17
CA GLY A 15 7.17 0.14 0.29
C GLY A 15 7.30 -0.85 1.45
N SER A 16 6.67 -0.56 2.60
CA SER A 16 6.68 -1.45 3.76
C SER A 16 5.92 -2.76 3.50
N VAL A 17 4.80 -2.67 2.76
CA VAL A 17 3.96 -3.81 2.41
C VAL A 17 4.66 -4.74 1.42
N ALA A 18 5.33 -4.19 0.40
CA ALA A 18 6.15 -4.97 -0.53
C ALA A 18 7.23 -5.78 0.22
N ALA A 19 7.96 -5.12 1.12
CA ALA A 19 8.96 -5.79 1.96
C ALA A 19 8.34 -6.87 2.87
N TYR A 20 7.15 -6.61 3.42
CA TYR A 20 6.42 -7.58 4.24
C TYR A 20 6.01 -8.82 3.43
N ASN A 21 5.46 -8.63 2.23
CA ASN A 21 4.89 -9.69 1.40
C ASN A 21 5.95 -10.54 0.68
N ASP A 22 7.09 -9.98 0.28
CA ASP A 22 8.21 -10.77 -0.29
C ASP A 22 8.64 -11.85 0.70
N LYS A 23 9.15 -11.43 1.88
CA LYS A 23 9.62 -12.35 2.92
C LYS A 23 9.44 -11.85 4.35
N GLY A 24 9.02 -10.61 4.59
CA GLY A 24 8.90 -10.03 5.93
C GLY A 24 8.07 -10.88 6.90
N TYR A 25 6.98 -11.48 6.43
CA TYR A 25 6.14 -12.38 7.23
C TYR A 25 6.84 -13.68 7.67
N GLN A 26 7.99 -14.04 7.10
CA GLN A 26 8.78 -15.19 7.53
C GLN A 26 9.69 -14.85 8.71
N TRP A 27 10.08 -13.57 8.84
CA TRP A 27 10.94 -13.07 9.92
C TRP A 27 10.13 -12.66 11.15
N ILE A 28 8.85 -12.32 10.96
CA ILE A 28 7.87 -12.09 12.03
C ILE A 28 6.85 -13.22 11.88
N PRO A 29 6.85 -14.25 12.74
CA PRO A 29 6.23 -15.56 12.49
C PRO A 29 4.70 -15.49 12.48
N HIS A 30 4.14 -14.82 11.48
CA HIS A 30 2.73 -14.69 11.24
C HIS A 30 2.24 -15.94 10.52
N ASP A 31 1.19 -16.56 11.07
CA ASP A 31 0.45 -17.58 10.37
C ASP A 31 -0.39 -16.98 9.22
N ALA A 32 -1.04 -17.86 8.44
CA ALA A 32 -1.84 -17.44 7.30
C ALA A 32 -2.99 -16.49 7.69
N ALA A 33 -3.58 -16.65 8.88
CA ALA A 33 -4.65 -15.79 9.36
C ALA A 33 -4.11 -14.40 9.74
N GLN A 34 -2.94 -14.34 10.36
CA GLN A 34 -2.26 -13.09 10.69
C GLN A 34 -1.81 -12.33 9.43
N VAL A 35 -1.32 -13.03 8.40
CA VAL A 35 -0.99 -12.44 7.10
C VAL A 35 -2.24 -11.86 6.43
N ALA A 36 -3.36 -12.60 6.43
CA ALA A 36 -4.62 -12.10 5.88
C ALA A 36 -5.10 -10.85 6.62
N LEU A 37 -5.10 -10.87 7.96
CA LEU A 37 -5.48 -9.72 8.79
C LEU A 37 -4.57 -8.50 8.56
N TYR A 38 -3.27 -8.71 8.36
CA TYR A 38 -2.35 -7.63 8.02
C TYR A 38 -2.73 -6.99 6.68
N ARG A 39 -2.93 -7.80 5.64
CA ARG A 39 -3.28 -7.33 4.29
C ARG A 39 -4.63 -6.61 4.26
N ASP A 40 -5.61 -7.08 5.03
CA ASP A 40 -6.90 -6.41 5.15
C ASP A 40 -6.78 -5.03 5.81
N ARG A 41 -5.97 -4.90 6.88
CA ARG A 41 -5.71 -3.60 7.52
C ARG A 41 -4.99 -2.64 6.59
N VAL A 42 -3.95 -3.12 5.92
CA VAL A 42 -3.22 -2.36 4.90
C VAL A 42 -4.17 -1.88 3.81
N GLN A 43 -5.08 -2.74 3.32
CA GLN A 43 -6.02 -2.35 2.28
C GLN A 43 -6.95 -1.23 2.74
N GLN A 44 -7.45 -1.28 3.98
CA GLN A 44 -8.27 -0.18 4.51
C GLN A 44 -7.49 1.14 4.56
N GLU A 45 -6.22 1.08 4.97
CA GLU A 45 -5.37 2.27 5.05
C GLU A 45 -5.03 2.83 3.66
N ILE A 46 -4.76 1.98 2.67
CA ILE A 46 -4.59 2.37 1.27
C ILE A 46 -5.85 3.09 0.75
N LEU A 47 -7.04 2.53 0.99
CA LEU A 47 -8.30 3.15 0.55
C LEU A 47 -8.55 4.50 1.22
N GLN A 48 -8.23 4.62 2.51
CA GLN A 48 -8.32 5.88 3.24
C GLN A 48 -7.39 6.93 2.62
N LEU A 49 -6.11 6.60 2.43
CA LEU A 49 -5.12 7.52 1.86
C LEU A 49 -5.46 7.89 0.41
N THR A 50 -5.95 6.94 -0.39
CA THR A 50 -6.43 7.19 -1.76
C THR A 50 -7.58 8.21 -1.77
N THR A 51 -8.50 8.10 -0.81
CA THR A 51 -9.61 9.06 -0.64
C THR A 51 -9.11 10.43 -0.19
N GLU A 52 -8.18 10.48 0.76
CA GLU A 52 -7.61 11.73 1.28
C GLU A 52 -6.78 12.50 0.23
N ILE A 53 -6.05 11.79 -0.62
CA ILE A 53 -5.27 12.38 -1.74
C ILE A 53 -6.22 12.81 -2.87
N GLY A 54 -7.30 12.06 -3.07
CA GLY A 54 -8.28 12.23 -4.15
C GLY A 54 -7.94 11.33 -5.35
N GLU A 55 -8.93 10.55 -5.80
CA GLU A 55 -8.75 9.54 -6.86
C GLU A 55 -8.22 10.12 -8.19
N GLN A 56 -8.51 11.39 -8.47
CA GLN A 56 -8.04 12.10 -9.66
C GLN A 56 -6.52 12.35 -9.69
N ALA A 57 -5.81 12.11 -8.58
CA ALA A 57 -4.36 12.27 -8.50
C ALA A 57 -3.60 11.06 -9.05
N PHE A 58 -4.29 9.96 -9.38
CA PHE A 58 -3.69 8.70 -9.80
C PHE A 58 -4.07 8.38 -11.24
N SER A 59 -3.20 7.67 -11.94
CA SER A 59 -3.56 7.00 -13.19
C SER A 59 -4.64 5.94 -12.96
N ALA A 60 -5.36 5.56 -14.02
CA ALA A 60 -6.37 4.49 -13.93
C ALA A 60 -5.76 3.17 -13.46
N ASP A 61 -4.54 2.85 -13.93
CA ASP A 61 -3.84 1.62 -13.59
C ASP A 61 -3.46 1.60 -12.10
N LEU A 62 -2.87 2.68 -11.60
CA LEU A 62 -2.53 2.78 -10.17
C LEU A 62 -3.79 2.75 -9.31
N LEU A 63 -4.82 3.50 -9.69
CA LEU A 63 -6.07 3.55 -8.95
C LEU A 63 -6.74 2.17 -8.84
N ASP A 64 -6.71 1.37 -9.92
CA ASP A 64 -7.21 0.00 -9.91
C ASP A 64 -6.40 -0.89 -8.96
N MET A 65 -5.06 -0.80 -8.96
CA MET A 65 -4.21 -1.55 -8.03
C MET A 65 -4.51 -1.21 -6.56
N LEU A 66 -4.71 0.09 -6.26
CA LEU A 66 -5.01 0.58 -4.91
C LEU A 66 -6.41 0.13 -4.46
N LYS A 67 -7.41 0.13 -5.35
CA LYS A 67 -8.81 -0.19 -5.00
C LYS A 67 -9.14 -1.68 -5.00
N SER A 68 -8.49 -2.48 -5.86
CA SER A 68 -8.72 -3.93 -5.97
C SER A 68 -8.08 -4.74 -4.83
N GLY A 69 -7.14 -4.15 -4.09
CA GLY A 69 -6.34 -4.85 -3.09
C GLY A 69 -5.13 -5.59 -3.63
N MET A 70 -4.76 -5.36 -4.89
CA MET A 70 -3.49 -5.80 -5.44
C MET A 70 -2.31 -5.15 -4.70
N ALA A 71 -2.37 -3.85 -4.44
CA ALA A 71 -1.31 -3.12 -3.74
C ALA A 71 -1.04 -3.66 -2.32
N ALA A 72 -2.06 -4.10 -1.58
CA ALA A 72 -1.90 -4.70 -0.26
C ALA A 72 -1.22 -6.09 -0.29
N ARG A 73 -1.21 -6.75 -1.45
CA ARG A 73 -0.67 -8.10 -1.69
C ARG A 73 0.62 -8.08 -2.51
N ASP A 74 1.00 -6.92 -3.02
CA ASP A 74 2.20 -6.68 -3.82
C ASP A 74 3.43 -7.12 -3.02
N ASP A 75 4.24 -7.97 -3.63
CA ASP A 75 5.52 -8.48 -3.12
C ASP A 75 6.71 -8.02 -3.97
N SER A 76 6.47 -7.45 -5.16
CA SER A 76 7.50 -6.93 -6.07
C SER A 76 7.78 -5.44 -5.85
N GLY A 77 6.82 -4.71 -5.27
CA GLY A 77 6.88 -3.26 -5.10
C GLY A 77 6.43 -2.48 -6.33
N ASP A 78 5.72 -3.11 -7.26
CA ASP A 78 5.19 -2.47 -8.47
C ASP A 78 4.25 -1.30 -8.11
N ALA A 79 3.41 -1.46 -7.09
CA ALA A 79 2.52 -0.41 -6.62
C ALA A 79 3.31 0.79 -6.07
N TYR A 80 4.39 0.53 -5.33
CA TYR A 80 5.28 1.57 -4.81
C TYR A 80 5.97 2.33 -5.94
N LEU A 81 6.53 1.63 -6.92
CA LEU A 81 7.25 2.25 -8.02
C LEU A 81 6.34 3.13 -8.88
N LEU A 82 5.13 2.65 -9.18
CA LEU A 82 4.15 3.41 -9.94
C LEU A 82 3.69 4.66 -9.16
N ALA A 83 3.29 4.49 -7.90
CA ALA A 83 2.91 5.63 -7.05
C ALA A 83 4.03 6.66 -6.90
N LYS A 84 5.29 6.22 -6.79
CA LYS A 84 6.44 7.11 -6.69
C LYS A 84 6.63 7.95 -7.95
N SER A 85 6.37 7.37 -9.13
CA SER A 85 6.50 8.08 -10.41
C SER A 85 5.39 9.10 -10.68
N GLU A 86 4.23 8.93 -10.04
CA GLU A 86 3.05 9.79 -10.25
C GLU A 86 2.93 10.91 -9.19
N LEU A 87 3.32 10.61 -7.95
CA LEU A 87 3.10 11.52 -6.82
C LEU A 87 4.32 12.39 -6.46
N TRP A 88 5.48 12.13 -7.08
CA TRP A 88 6.76 12.78 -6.80
C TRP A 88 7.57 13.09 -8.06
#